data_AF-A0A1F3Y4T0-F1
#
_entry.id   AF-A0A1F3Y4T0-F1
#
_cell.length_a   1.000
_cell.length_b   1.000
_cell.length_c   1.000
_cell.angle_alpha   90.00
_cell.angle_beta   90.00
_cell.angle_gamma   90.00
#
_symmetry.space_group_name_H-M   'P 1'
#
loop_
_entity.id
_entity.type
_entity.pdbx_description
1 polymer ?
#
loop_
_entity_poly.entity_id
_entity_poly.type
_entity_poly.pdbx_seq_one_letter_code
_entity_poly.pdbx_strand_id
1 'polypeptide(L)'
;MTARSNDIQQLLSRWVSLGIAFGRDKHKEDQDIEQTIIDTLPFLPGDLKLLILLLTWLDEMGDLIHLERIKTMAKVLPPTELAFLGAIAEFTKKRYRNWQLISAFARKKLRHSFSKGFVPELSERLTISVDMGQVEPDPAFERFRLRIPEIALSDKKKLIPRRYVLQDHKWFSMRALIGANWRADVAFSMLKDPGMNPYRIAKKLSCSYETAYRLKKALDESSLVAWDH
;
A
#
# COMPACT_ATOMS: atom_id res chain seq x y z
N MET A 1 6.20 -25.72 3.77
CA MET A 1 7.01 -24.70 3.04
C MET A 1 6.41 -24.29 1.69
N THR A 2 5.61 -25.13 1.02
CA THR A 2 5.05 -24.87 -0.32
C THR A 2 3.99 -23.77 -0.36
N ALA A 3 3.08 -23.69 0.61
CA ALA A 3 2.01 -22.67 0.64
C ALA A 3 2.56 -21.23 0.72
N ARG A 4 3.44 -20.96 1.70
CA ARG A 4 4.07 -19.63 1.87
C ARG A 4 4.91 -19.22 0.65
N SER A 5 5.50 -20.19 -0.05
CA SER A 5 6.20 -19.93 -1.32
C SER A 5 5.24 -19.46 -2.40
N ASN A 6 4.08 -20.10 -2.55
CA ASN A 6 3.06 -19.68 -3.52
C ASN A 6 2.54 -18.27 -3.22
N ASP A 7 2.30 -17.96 -1.94
CA ASP A 7 1.78 -16.65 -1.53
C ASP A 7 2.74 -15.51 -1.89
N ILE A 8 4.05 -15.69 -1.65
CA ILE A 8 5.05 -14.69 -2.02
C ILE A 8 5.16 -14.57 -3.55
N GLN A 9 5.06 -15.67 -4.30
CA GLN A 9 5.07 -15.60 -5.77
C GLN A 9 3.92 -14.76 -6.31
N GLN A 10 2.71 -14.95 -5.78
CA GLN A 10 1.55 -14.16 -6.15
C GLN A 10 1.71 -12.69 -5.75
N LEU A 11 2.26 -12.41 -4.57
CA LEU A 11 2.53 -11.05 -4.12
C LEU A 11 3.53 -10.33 -5.05
N LEU A 12 4.65 -10.98 -5.38
CA LEU A 12 5.65 -10.42 -6.29
C LEU A 12 5.07 -10.14 -7.66
N SER A 13 4.22 -11.04 -8.17
CA SER A 13 3.52 -10.83 -9.43
C SER A 13 2.63 -9.60 -9.41
N ARG A 14 1.92 -9.37 -8.30
CA ARG A 14 1.13 -8.14 -8.11
C ARG A 14 2.00 -6.90 -8.11
N TRP A 15 3.13 -6.92 -7.40
CA TRP A 15 4.07 -5.80 -7.44
C TRP A 15 4.65 -5.50 -8.82
N VAL A 16 4.84 -6.50 -9.68
CA VAL A 16 5.26 -6.29 -11.08
C VAL A 16 4.21 -5.49 -11.85
N SER A 17 2.93 -5.81 -11.68
CA SER A 17 1.84 -5.04 -12.31
C SER A 17 1.80 -3.57 -11.85
N LEU A 18 2.21 -3.31 -10.59
CA LEU A 18 2.26 -1.98 -9.99
C LEU A 18 3.54 -1.23 -10.32
N GLY A 19 4.48 -1.83 -11.05
CA GLY A 19 5.68 -1.16 -11.55
C GLY A 19 6.97 -1.46 -10.80
N ILE A 20 7.06 -2.54 -10.00
CA ILE A 20 8.34 -3.00 -9.46
C ILE A 20 8.93 -4.08 -10.40
N ALA A 21 10.13 -3.85 -10.92
CA ALA A 21 10.77 -4.79 -11.84
C ALA A 21 11.43 -5.95 -11.07
N PHE A 22 10.74 -7.10 -11.03
CA PHE A 22 11.29 -8.36 -10.49
C PHE A 22 11.82 -9.32 -11.57
N GLY A 23 12.03 -8.85 -12.80
CA GLY A 23 12.46 -9.69 -13.93
C GLY A 23 11.40 -10.72 -14.37
N ARG A 24 10.12 -10.35 -14.28
CA ARG A 24 8.98 -11.19 -14.67
C ARG A 24 8.10 -10.45 -15.67
N ASP A 25 7.32 -11.24 -16.41
CA ASP A 25 6.28 -10.71 -17.26
C ASP A 25 5.22 -9.99 -16.44
N LYS A 26 4.75 -8.87 -16.98
CA LYS A 26 3.72 -8.05 -16.36
C LYS A 26 2.38 -8.77 -16.41
N HIS A 27 1.64 -8.75 -15.30
CA HIS A 27 0.23 -9.15 -15.34
C HIS A 27 -0.58 -8.19 -16.19
N LYS A 28 -1.51 -8.75 -16.99
CA LYS A 28 -2.41 -7.97 -17.83
C LYS A 28 -3.52 -7.25 -17.04
N GLU A 29 -3.76 -7.64 -15.80
CA GLU A 29 -4.85 -7.10 -14.99
C GLU A 29 -4.38 -6.06 -13.98
N ASP A 30 -5.11 -4.95 -13.93
CA ASP A 30 -5.02 -3.94 -12.87
C ASP A 30 -5.18 -4.58 -11.49
N GLN A 31 -4.13 -4.51 -10.67
CA GLN A 31 -4.13 -5.05 -9.32
C GLN A 31 -4.61 -4.02 -8.30
N ASP A 32 -5.10 -4.52 -7.17
CA ASP A 32 -5.50 -3.67 -6.06
C ASP A 32 -4.27 -3.16 -5.31
N ILE A 33 -4.02 -1.87 -5.46
CA ILE A 33 -2.82 -1.18 -4.98
C ILE A 33 -2.72 -1.27 -3.46
N GLU A 34 -3.77 -0.83 -2.76
CA GLU A 34 -3.74 -0.81 -1.30
C GLU A 34 -3.78 -2.21 -0.71
N GLN A 35 -4.53 -3.14 -1.30
CA GLN A 35 -4.51 -4.53 -0.83
C GLN A 35 -3.11 -5.15 -1.01
N THR A 36 -2.40 -4.85 -2.11
CA THR A 36 -1.04 -5.34 -2.32
C THR A 36 -0.06 -4.80 -1.26
N ILE A 37 -0.20 -3.54 -0.85
CA ILE A 37 0.57 -2.98 0.27
C ILE A 37 0.25 -3.73 1.57
N ILE A 38 -1.03 -3.95 1.87
CA ILE A 38 -1.47 -4.65 3.08
C ILE A 38 -0.95 -6.10 3.11
N ASP A 39 -1.07 -6.81 2.00
CA ASP A 39 -0.62 -8.20 1.87
C ASP A 39 0.91 -8.32 1.90
N THR A 40 1.65 -7.22 1.73
CA THR A 40 3.11 -7.20 1.86
C THR A 40 3.55 -7.20 3.32
N LEU A 41 2.77 -6.62 4.23
CA LEU A 41 3.17 -6.39 5.62
C LEU A 41 3.64 -7.66 6.37
N PRO A 42 2.97 -8.84 6.23
CA PRO A 42 3.40 -10.06 6.92
C PRO A 42 4.78 -10.59 6.48
N PHE A 43 5.29 -10.16 5.33
CA PHE A 43 6.59 -10.60 4.80
C PHE A 43 7.75 -9.70 5.24
N LEU A 44 7.45 -8.45 5.62
CA LEU A 44 8.46 -7.45 5.98
C LEU A 44 9.34 -7.81 7.20
N PRO A 45 8.86 -8.50 8.25
CA PRO A 45 9.72 -8.93 9.36
C PRO A 45 10.89 -9.83 8.97
N GLY A 46 10.86 -10.42 7.78
CA GLY A 46 11.90 -11.32 7.27
C GLY A 46 12.65 -10.82 6.04
N ASP A 47 12.26 -9.68 5.45
CA ASP A 47 12.73 -9.28 4.12
C ASP A 47 12.96 -7.76 4.01
N LEU A 48 14.20 -7.34 4.34
CA LEU A 48 14.61 -5.95 4.25
C LEU A 48 14.59 -5.45 2.80
N LYS A 49 14.88 -6.33 1.85
CA LYS A 49 14.94 -5.97 0.43
C LYS A 49 13.54 -5.62 -0.08
N LEU A 50 12.53 -6.41 0.29
CA LEU A 50 11.14 -6.12 -0.03
C LEU A 50 10.68 -4.81 0.61
N LEU A 51 11.08 -4.54 1.86
CA LEU A 51 10.80 -3.25 2.53
C LEU A 51 11.42 -2.07 1.76
N ILE A 52 12.70 -2.15 1.41
CA ILE A 52 13.41 -1.11 0.66
C ILE A 52 12.73 -0.88 -0.70
N LEU A 53 12.34 -1.94 -1.41
CA LEU A 53 11.65 -1.83 -2.70
C LEU A 53 10.27 -1.17 -2.54
N LEU A 54 9.50 -1.55 -1.52
CA LEU A 54 8.21 -0.91 -1.21
C LEU A 54 8.40 0.58 -0.94
N LEU A 55 9.36 0.97 -0.10
CA LEU A 55 9.62 2.38 0.22
C LEU A 55 10.11 3.17 -1.00
N THR A 56 10.94 2.55 -1.85
CA THR A 56 11.41 3.14 -3.11
C THR A 56 10.24 3.36 -4.06
N TRP A 57 9.31 2.40 -4.14
CA TRP A 57 8.10 2.51 -4.94
C TRP A 57 7.14 3.58 -4.39
N LEU A 58 6.97 3.65 -3.07
CA LEU A 58 6.16 4.69 -2.42
C LEU A 58 6.76 6.09 -2.57
N ASP A 59 8.09 6.21 -2.65
CA ASP A 59 8.73 7.48 -3.00
C ASP A 59 8.27 7.97 -4.38
N GLU A 60 8.04 7.08 -5.34
CA GLU A 60 7.62 7.42 -6.70
C GLU A 60 6.10 7.54 -6.88
N MET A 61 5.30 6.72 -6.18
CA MET A 61 3.86 6.55 -6.39
C MET A 61 2.98 6.97 -5.19
N GLY A 62 3.60 7.44 -4.10
CA GLY A 62 2.94 7.61 -2.80
C GLY A 62 1.78 8.62 -2.76
N ASP A 63 1.71 9.55 -3.71
CA ASP A 63 0.59 10.48 -3.90
C ASP A 63 -0.65 9.84 -4.54
N LEU A 64 -0.48 8.69 -5.21
CA LEU A 64 -1.58 7.95 -5.85
C LEU A 64 -2.22 6.90 -4.93
N ILE A 65 -1.80 6.84 -3.67
CA ILE A 65 -2.30 5.89 -2.68
C ILE A 65 -3.53 6.45 -1.97
N HIS A 66 -4.59 5.67 -1.95
CA HIS A 66 -5.82 6.02 -1.28
C HIS A 66 -5.72 5.71 0.23
N LEU A 67 -5.28 6.69 1.01
CA LEU A 67 -5.00 6.51 2.44
C LEU A 67 -6.25 6.16 3.27
N GLU A 68 -7.45 6.60 2.89
CA GLU A 68 -8.67 6.21 3.61
C GLU A 68 -8.97 4.71 3.49
N ARG A 69 -8.70 4.11 2.31
CA ARG A 69 -8.76 2.65 2.11
C ARG A 69 -7.75 1.94 3.00
N ILE A 70 -6.48 2.36 2.96
CA ILE A 70 -5.43 1.79 3.84
C ILE A 70 -5.87 1.84 5.29
N LYS A 71 -6.35 2.99 5.77
CA LYS A 71 -6.82 3.14 7.16
C LYS A 71 -7.97 2.18 7.51
N THR A 72 -8.88 1.92 6.57
CA THR A 72 -10.00 1.01 6.77
C THR A 72 -9.52 -0.43 6.91
N MET A 73 -8.65 -0.90 6.00
CA MET A 73 -8.06 -2.24 6.06
C MET A 73 -7.15 -2.40 7.29
N ALA A 74 -6.45 -1.34 7.69
CA ALA A 74 -5.56 -1.34 8.84
C ALA A 74 -6.27 -1.55 10.19
N LYS A 75 -7.61 -1.45 10.26
CA LYS A 75 -8.38 -1.64 11.51
C LYS A 75 -8.23 -3.05 12.08
N VAL A 76 -8.06 -4.05 11.23
CA VAL A 76 -8.01 -5.47 11.57
C VAL A 76 -6.60 -6.07 11.49
N LEU A 77 -5.58 -5.24 11.21
CA LEU A 77 -4.20 -5.72 11.17
C LEU A 77 -3.73 -6.17 12.55
N PRO A 78 -2.95 -7.26 12.63
CA PRO A 78 -2.25 -7.60 13.87
C PRO A 78 -1.20 -6.53 14.23
N PRO A 79 -0.75 -6.50 15.51
CA PRO A 79 0.11 -5.43 16.00
C PRO A 79 1.44 -5.28 15.24
N THR A 80 2.04 -6.37 14.78
CA THR A 80 3.31 -6.36 14.03
C THR A 80 3.14 -5.68 12.67
N GLU A 81 2.16 -6.09 11.88
CA GLU A 81 1.88 -5.50 10.56
C GLU A 81 1.48 -4.03 10.71
N LEU A 82 0.70 -3.70 11.75
CA LEU A 82 0.32 -2.31 12.02
C LEU A 82 1.53 -1.44 12.42
N ALA A 83 2.52 -2.00 13.13
CA ALA A 83 3.77 -1.31 13.43
C ALA A 83 4.56 -1.02 12.16
N PHE A 84 4.68 -2.00 11.24
CA PHE A 84 5.31 -1.79 9.94
C PHE A 84 4.59 -0.75 9.10
N LEU A 85 3.26 -0.82 9.00
CA LEU A 85 2.47 0.18 8.27
C LEU A 85 2.65 1.59 8.86
N GLY A 86 2.66 1.70 10.19
CA GLY A 86 2.92 2.96 10.88
C GLY A 86 4.30 3.54 10.58
N ALA A 87 5.34 2.69 10.61
CA ALA A 87 6.71 3.08 10.30
C ALA A 87 6.89 3.48 8.83
N ILE A 88 6.32 2.72 7.89
CA ILE A 88 6.30 3.06 6.47
C ILE A 88 5.64 4.42 6.26
N ALA A 89 4.51 4.68 6.92
CA ALA A 89 3.83 5.97 6.82
C ALA A 89 4.65 7.11 7.42
N GLU A 90 5.35 6.84 8.52
CA GLU A 90 6.24 7.80 9.17
C GLU A 90 7.46 8.15 8.32
N PHE A 91 7.99 7.18 7.59
CA PHE A 91 9.06 7.38 6.62
C PHE A 91 8.55 8.20 5.43
N THR A 92 7.42 7.77 4.85
CA THR A 92 6.85 8.32 3.61
C THR A 92 6.31 9.75 3.77
N LYS A 93 5.85 10.12 4.97
CA LYS A 93 5.27 11.47 5.19
C LYS A 93 6.24 12.63 4.98
N LYS A 94 7.56 12.38 5.00
CA LYS A 94 8.58 13.39 4.68
C LYS A 94 8.35 13.98 3.28
N ARG A 95 7.89 13.15 2.35
CA ARG A 95 7.53 13.54 0.98
C ARG A 95 6.03 13.80 0.81
N TYR A 96 5.19 12.96 1.41
CA TYR A 96 3.74 12.99 1.22
C TYR A 96 3.02 13.23 2.56
N ARG A 97 2.81 14.51 2.92
CA ARG A 97 2.30 14.91 4.25
C ARG A 97 1.03 14.19 4.70
N ASN A 98 0.15 13.82 3.77
CA ASN A 98 -1.09 13.09 4.03
C ASN A 98 -0.85 11.72 4.71
N TRP A 99 0.31 11.08 4.52
CA TRP A 99 0.68 9.84 5.21
C TRP A 99 0.77 9.97 6.74
N GLN A 100 0.86 11.20 7.26
CA GLN A 100 0.72 11.46 8.70
C GLN A 100 -0.59 10.88 9.28
N LEU A 101 -1.66 10.81 8.47
CA LEU A 101 -2.93 10.22 8.88
C LEU A 101 -2.80 8.72 9.24
N ILE A 102 -1.99 7.97 8.49
CA ILE A 102 -1.74 6.54 8.74
C ILE A 102 -0.80 6.35 9.93
N SER A 103 0.29 7.12 10.00
CA SER A 103 1.22 7.07 11.13
C SER A 103 0.51 7.41 12.46
N ALA A 104 -0.30 8.47 12.50
CA ALA A 104 -1.08 8.85 13.68
C ALA A 104 -2.11 7.78 14.06
N PHE A 105 -2.78 7.18 13.07
CA PHE A 105 -3.72 6.08 13.30
C PHE A 105 -3.03 4.86 13.93
N ALA A 106 -1.91 4.41 13.35
CA ALA A 106 -1.15 3.27 13.85
C ALA A 106 -0.65 3.51 15.28
N ARG A 107 -0.07 4.68 15.57
CA ARG A 107 0.36 5.05 16.94
C ARG A 107 -0.78 4.97 17.95
N LYS A 108 -1.95 5.53 17.61
CA LYS A 108 -3.12 5.51 18.49
C LYS A 108 -3.54 4.08 18.81
N LYS A 109 -3.60 3.20 17.81
CA LYS A 109 -3.98 1.78 17.96
C LYS A 109 -2.94 0.98 18.75
N LEU A 110 -1.65 1.25 18.54
CA LEU A 110 -0.55 0.52 19.18
C LEU A 110 -0.22 1.02 20.59
N ARG A 111 -0.73 2.19 21.00
CA ARG A 111 -0.44 2.79 22.33
C ARG A 111 -0.59 1.79 23.48
N HIS A 112 -1.71 1.06 23.52
CA HIS A 112 -1.96 0.08 24.57
C HIS A 112 -1.05 -1.15 24.49
N SER A 113 -0.77 -1.65 23.28
CA SER A 113 0.15 -2.77 23.09
C SER A 113 1.56 -2.38 23.53
N PHE A 114 2.03 -1.20 23.14
CA PHE A 114 3.34 -0.68 23.52
C PHE A 114 3.45 -0.46 25.04
N SER A 115 2.41 0.06 25.70
CA SER A 115 2.42 0.18 27.17
C SER A 115 2.52 -1.18 27.88
N LYS A 116 2.11 -2.27 27.23
CA LYS A 116 2.24 -3.64 27.75
C LYS A 116 3.57 -4.31 27.37
N GLY A 117 4.53 -3.55 26.86
CA GLY A 117 5.84 -4.10 26.49
C GLY A 117 5.85 -4.85 25.15
N PHE A 118 4.80 -4.74 24.32
CA PHE A 118 4.83 -5.34 22.99
C PHE A 118 6.03 -4.83 22.18
N VAL A 119 6.80 -5.76 21.62
CA VAL A 119 7.88 -5.54 20.66
C VAL A 119 7.58 -6.45 19.46
N PRO A 120 7.49 -5.91 18.22
CA PRO A 120 7.30 -6.74 17.04
C PRO A 120 8.42 -7.77 16.88
N GLU A 121 8.06 -9.00 16.54
CA GLU A 121 9.02 -10.05 16.23
C GLU A 121 9.63 -9.78 14.84
N LEU A 122 10.96 -9.73 14.78
CA LEU A 122 11.75 -9.52 13.57
C LEU A 122 12.71 -10.68 13.39
N SER A 123 13.01 -11.03 12.14
CA SER A 123 14.09 -11.98 11.89
C SER A 123 15.43 -11.40 12.31
N GLU A 124 16.31 -12.24 12.84
CA GLU A 124 17.68 -11.87 13.23
C GLU A 124 18.44 -11.17 12.09
N ARG A 125 18.21 -11.59 10.84
CA ARG A 125 18.80 -10.97 9.65
C ARG A 125 18.47 -9.49 9.49
N LEU A 126 17.33 -9.04 10.01
CA LEU A 126 16.95 -7.62 9.98
C LEU A 126 17.63 -6.82 11.10
N THR A 127 17.90 -7.42 12.25
CA THR A 127 18.25 -6.67 13.46
C THR A 127 19.72 -6.79 13.81
N ILE A 128 20.42 -7.84 13.34
CA ILE A 128 21.79 -8.19 13.77
C ILE A 128 22.77 -7.02 13.72
N SER A 129 22.78 -6.24 12.64
CA SER A 129 23.72 -5.11 12.52
C SER A 129 23.39 -3.96 13.48
N VAL A 130 22.10 -3.75 13.80
CA VAL A 130 21.68 -2.76 14.80
C VAL A 130 21.96 -3.27 16.21
N ASP A 131 21.67 -4.54 16.47
CA ASP A 131 21.87 -5.18 17.78
C ASP A 131 23.37 -5.27 18.13
N MET A 132 24.24 -5.45 17.12
CA MET A 132 25.70 -5.39 17.26
C MET A 132 26.26 -3.96 17.31
N GLY A 133 25.42 -2.92 17.18
CA GLY A 133 25.85 -1.52 17.17
C GLY A 133 26.70 -1.12 15.96
N GLN A 134 26.58 -1.86 14.85
CA GLN A 134 27.30 -1.57 13.60
C GLN A 134 26.61 -0.48 12.76
N VAL A 135 25.28 -0.37 12.90
CA VAL A 135 24.45 0.61 12.17
C VAL A 135 23.39 1.18 13.11
N GLU A 136 23.11 2.47 12.99
CA GLU A 136 22.04 3.12 13.73
C GLU A 136 20.65 2.65 13.24
N PRO A 137 19.65 2.58 14.14
CA PRO A 137 18.29 2.24 13.74
C PRO A 137 17.64 3.37 12.93
N ASP A 138 16.76 3.02 11.98
CA ASP A 138 16.01 4.03 11.24
C ASP A 138 15.03 4.79 12.17
N PRO A 139 15.10 6.13 12.28
CA PRO A 139 14.27 6.89 13.21
C PRO A 139 12.76 6.79 12.97
N ALA A 140 12.33 6.52 11.74
CA ALA A 140 10.91 6.35 11.44
C ALA A 140 10.39 5.02 11.97
N PHE A 141 11.21 3.96 11.90
CA PHE A 141 10.89 2.61 12.35
C PHE A 141 11.03 2.44 13.85
N GLU A 142 12.02 3.10 14.45
CA GLU A 142 12.22 3.08 15.90
C GLU A 142 11.02 3.62 16.67
N ARG A 143 10.31 4.63 16.11
CA ARG A 143 9.05 5.16 16.68
C ARG A 143 7.94 4.13 16.82
N PHE A 144 8.06 2.99 16.14
CA PHE A 144 7.14 1.85 16.21
C PHE A 144 7.80 0.60 16.79
N ARG A 145 8.91 0.77 17.52
CA ARG A 145 9.71 -0.30 18.14
C ARG A 145 10.27 -1.32 17.15
N LEU A 146 10.47 -0.91 15.90
CA LEU A 146 11.12 -1.71 14.87
C LEU A 146 12.59 -1.30 14.81
N ARG A 147 13.48 -2.12 15.38
CA ARG A 147 14.93 -1.88 15.37
C ARG A 147 15.55 -2.46 14.09
N ILE A 148 15.39 -1.75 13.00
CA ILE A 148 16.00 -2.10 11.71
C ILE A 148 17.04 -1.05 11.31
N PRO A 149 18.06 -1.42 10.52
CA PRO A 149 19.06 -0.48 10.04
C PRO A 149 18.44 0.71 9.33
N GLU A 150 19.12 1.86 9.40
CA GLU A 150 18.78 3.03 8.60
C GLU A 150 18.53 2.64 7.13
N ILE A 151 17.38 3.06 6.60
CA ILE A 151 16.97 2.66 5.26
C ILE A 151 17.47 3.67 4.24
N ALA A 152 18.33 3.20 3.35
CA ALA A 152 18.59 3.85 2.07
C ALA A 152 17.63 3.33 0.99
N LEU A 153 16.99 4.24 0.25
CA LEU A 153 16.16 3.88 -0.91
C LEU A 153 17.02 3.21 -2.00
N SER A 154 16.42 2.31 -2.77
CA SER A 154 17.09 1.65 -3.89
C SER A 154 17.19 2.56 -5.12
N ASP A 155 18.00 2.12 -6.09
CA ASP A 155 18.03 2.73 -7.42
C ASP A 155 16.64 2.63 -8.08
N LYS A 156 16.12 3.76 -8.56
CA LYS A 156 14.86 3.87 -9.30
C LYS A 156 14.83 3.05 -10.58
N LYS A 157 15.98 2.61 -11.11
CA LYS A 157 16.05 1.65 -12.23
C LYS A 157 15.36 0.32 -11.94
N LYS A 158 15.12 -0.02 -10.68
CA LYS A 158 14.33 -1.19 -10.27
C LYS A 158 12.82 -0.96 -10.38
N LEU A 159 12.38 0.25 -10.74
CA LEU A 159 10.99 0.60 -10.96
C LEU A 159 10.73 0.83 -12.45
N ILE A 160 9.56 0.42 -12.90
CA ILE A 160 9.01 0.85 -14.18
C ILE A 160 8.70 2.35 -14.07
N PRO A 161 9.16 3.20 -15.00
CA PRO A 161 8.89 4.63 -14.94
C PRO A 161 7.41 4.95 -14.82
N ARG A 162 7.07 5.92 -13.97
CA ARG A 162 5.69 6.27 -13.61
C ARG A 162 4.77 6.45 -14.81
N ARG A 163 5.23 7.14 -15.86
CA ARG A 163 4.45 7.35 -17.09
C ARG A 163 3.95 6.05 -17.73
N TYR A 164 4.76 4.99 -17.72
CA TYR A 164 4.38 3.71 -18.31
C TYR A 164 3.41 2.95 -17.42
N VAL A 165 3.59 3.04 -16.09
CA VAL A 165 2.60 2.49 -15.15
C VAL A 165 1.25 3.17 -15.33
N LEU A 166 1.21 4.50 -15.48
CA LEU A 166 -0.04 5.26 -15.71
C LEU A 166 -0.68 5.00 -17.07
N GLN A 167 0.09 4.65 -18.10
CA GLN A 167 -0.46 4.28 -19.41
C GLN A 167 -1.16 2.93 -19.37
N ASP A 168 -0.57 1.97 -18.66
CA ASP A 168 -1.06 0.60 -18.67
C ASP A 168 -2.05 0.29 -17.55
N HIS A 169 -1.92 0.94 -16.39
CA HIS A 169 -2.67 0.59 -15.18
C HIS A 169 -3.83 1.57 -14.95
N LYS A 170 -5.02 1.24 -15.47
CA LYS A 170 -6.18 2.17 -15.55
C LYS A 170 -6.59 2.70 -14.18
N TRP A 171 -6.45 1.90 -13.11
CA TRP A 171 -6.75 2.36 -11.76
C TRP A 171 -5.84 3.52 -11.32
N PHE A 172 -4.52 3.44 -11.61
CA PHE A 172 -3.62 4.55 -11.33
C PHE A 172 -3.93 5.76 -12.21
N SER A 173 -4.26 5.56 -13.49
CA SER A 173 -4.63 6.64 -14.40
C SER A 173 -5.83 7.42 -13.87
N MET A 174 -6.87 6.72 -13.39
CA MET A 174 -8.06 7.35 -12.79
C MET A 174 -7.70 8.19 -11.56
N ARG A 175 -6.79 7.71 -10.71
CA ARG A 175 -6.33 8.46 -9.53
C ARG A 175 -5.43 9.62 -9.87
N ALA A 176 -4.62 9.52 -10.92
CA ALA A 176 -3.84 10.64 -11.41
C ALA A 176 -4.74 11.75 -11.96
N LEU A 177 -5.87 11.39 -12.58
CA LEU A 177 -6.83 12.35 -13.15
C LEU A 177 -7.77 12.97 -12.10
N ILE A 178 -8.33 12.17 -11.20
CA ILE A 178 -9.41 12.58 -10.27
C ILE A 178 -8.87 12.81 -8.84
N GLY A 179 -7.67 12.32 -8.55
CA GLY A 179 -7.10 12.23 -7.20
C GLY A 179 -7.30 10.83 -6.58
N ALA A 180 -6.41 10.46 -5.65
CA ALA A 180 -6.47 9.19 -4.93
C ALA A 180 -7.57 9.17 -3.85
N ASN A 181 -8.82 9.07 -4.29
CA ASN A 181 -10.02 9.13 -3.46
C ASN A 181 -11.09 8.12 -3.93
N TRP A 182 -12.20 8.03 -3.19
CA TRP A 182 -13.29 7.12 -3.52
C TRP A 182 -13.91 7.36 -4.89
N ARG A 183 -13.95 8.61 -5.38
CA ARG A 183 -14.54 8.92 -6.69
C ARG A 183 -13.74 8.24 -7.81
N ALA A 184 -12.41 8.31 -7.76
CA ALA A 184 -11.54 7.62 -8.71
C ALA A 184 -11.72 6.10 -8.66
N ASP A 185 -11.80 5.52 -7.46
CA ASP A 185 -11.93 4.07 -7.29
C ASP A 185 -13.29 3.52 -7.73
N VAL A 186 -14.36 4.29 -7.49
CA VAL A 186 -15.71 3.99 -7.99
C VAL A 186 -15.76 4.11 -9.50
N ALA A 187 -15.21 5.19 -10.08
CA ALA A 187 -15.14 5.37 -11.53
C ALA A 187 -14.36 4.23 -12.21
N PHE A 188 -13.22 3.84 -11.66
CA PHE A 188 -12.47 2.67 -12.15
C PHE A 188 -13.29 1.37 -12.07
N SER A 189 -14.03 1.17 -10.97
CA SER A 189 -14.87 -0.03 -10.83
C SER A 189 -16.01 -0.07 -11.84
N MET A 190 -16.61 1.08 -12.15
CA MET A 190 -17.63 1.21 -13.21
C MET A 190 -17.04 1.00 -14.60
N LEU A 191 -15.83 1.51 -14.87
CA LEU A 191 -15.13 1.27 -16.14
C LEU A 191 -14.84 -0.23 -16.36
N LYS A 192 -14.43 -0.93 -15.30
CA LYS A 192 -14.07 -2.36 -15.38
C LYS A 192 -15.29 -3.27 -15.49
N ASP A 193 -16.41 -2.92 -14.84
CA ASP A 193 -17.67 -3.66 -14.86
C ASP A 193 -18.84 -2.64 -14.80
N PRO A 194 -19.36 -2.18 -15.95
CA PRO A 194 -20.44 -1.19 -16.01
C PRO A 194 -21.73 -1.64 -15.30
N GLY A 195 -21.95 -2.95 -15.17
CA GLY A 195 -23.08 -3.54 -14.47
C GLY A 195 -22.92 -3.62 -12.95
N MET A 196 -21.81 -3.12 -12.39
CA MET A 196 -21.55 -3.24 -10.95
C MET A 196 -22.49 -2.34 -10.14
N ASN A 197 -23.34 -2.98 -9.31
CA ASN A 197 -24.21 -2.26 -8.40
C ASN A 197 -23.43 -1.67 -7.20
N PRO A 198 -23.97 -0.66 -6.49
CA PRO A 198 -23.30 -0.01 -5.36
C PRO A 198 -22.86 -0.95 -4.25
N TYR A 199 -23.59 -2.04 -3.99
CA TYR A 199 -23.22 -3.04 -3.00
C TYR A 199 -21.93 -3.79 -3.38
N ARG A 200 -21.82 -4.25 -4.63
CA ARG A 200 -20.61 -4.91 -5.15
C ARG A 200 -19.41 -3.96 -5.13
N ILE A 201 -19.62 -2.69 -5.50
CA ILE A 201 -18.58 -1.65 -5.43
C ILE A 201 -18.11 -1.46 -3.98
N ALA A 202 -19.05 -1.29 -3.03
CA ALA A 202 -18.74 -1.09 -1.62
C ALA A 202 -17.92 -2.26 -1.04
N LYS A 203 -18.34 -3.50 -1.35
CA LYS A 203 -17.62 -4.71 -0.93
C LYS A 203 -16.21 -4.78 -1.51
N LYS A 204 -16.06 -4.52 -2.82
CA LYS A 204 -14.76 -4.55 -3.51
C LYS A 204 -13.80 -3.50 -2.96
N LEU A 205 -14.27 -2.27 -2.79
CA LEU A 205 -13.43 -1.14 -2.39
C LEU A 205 -13.26 -1.02 -0.87
N SER A 206 -14.01 -1.80 -0.08
CA SER A 206 -14.11 -1.69 1.37
C SER A 206 -14.59 -0.31 1.85
N CYS A 207 -15.56 0.28 1.15
CA CYS A 207 -16.27 1.50 1.59
C CYS A 207 -17.69 1.20 2.07
N SER A 208 -18.37 2.23 2.61
CA SER A 208 -19.79 2.11 2.93
C SER A 208 -20.64 2.06 1.65
N TYR A 209 -21.79 1.37 1.74
CA TYR A 209 -22.78 1.35 0.66
C TYR A 209 -23.18 2.76 0.22
N GLU A 210 -23.44 3.65 1.19
CA GLU A 210 -23.83 5.04 0.92
C GLU A 210 -22.78 5.80 0.11
N THR A 211 -21.50 5.59 0.42
CA THR A 211 -20.39 6.20 -0.34
C THR A 211 -20.39 5.71 -1.79
N ALA A 212 -20.53 4.40 -1.99
CA ALA A 212 -20.57 3.81 -3.33
C ALA A 212 -21.81 4.27 -4.11
N TYR A 213 -22.99 4.29 -3.48
CA TYR A 213 -24.26 4.70 -4.10
C TYR A 213 -24.21 6.15 -4.57
N ARG A 214 -23.87 7.08 -3.66
CA ARG A 214 -23.82 8.51 -3.95
C ARG A 214 -22.83 8.84 -5.07
N LEU A 215 -21.63 8.23 -5.03
CA LEU A 215 -20.60 8.48 -6.04
C LEU A 215 -20.96 7.87 -7.39
N LYS A 216 -21.51 6.65 -7.41
CA LYS A 216 -21.99 6.04 -8.65
C LYS A 216 -23.07 6.91 -9.30
N LYS A 217 -24.10 7.30 -8.53
CA LYS A 217 -25.18 8.16 -9.01
C LYS A 217 -24.66 9.48 -9.59
N ALA A 218 -23.76 10.16 -8.88
CA ALA A 218 -23.17 11.40 -9.35
C ALA A 218 -22.34 11.22 -10.64
N LEU A 219 -21.67 10.06 -10.82
CA LEU A 219 -20.93 9.75 -12.04
C LEU A 219 -21.87 9.47 -13.21
N ASP A 220 -22.94 8.68 -12.99
CA ASP A 220 -23.98 8.40 -13.99
C ASP A 220 -24.65 9.69 -14.49
N GLU A 221 -24.95 10.64 -13.58
CA GLU A 221 -25.59 11.92 -13.90
C GLU A 221 -24.66 12.90 -14.64
N SER A 222 -23.34 12.78 -14.44
CA SER A 222 -22.38 13.80 -14.89
C SER A 222 -22.07 13.82 -16.39
N SER A 223 -22.65 12.94 -17.21
CA SER A 223 -22.43 12.81 -18.67
C SER A 223 -20.97 12.64 -19.13
N LEU A 224 -19.99 12.75 -18.24
CA LEU A 224 -18.54 12.53 -18.42
C LEU A 224 -18.19 11.08 -18.74
N VAL A 225 -19.21 10.27 -18.95
CA VAL A 225 -19.15 8.83 -18.98
C VAL A 225 -20.09 8.30 -20.08
N ALA A 226 -20.04 8.94 -21.26
CA ALA A 226 -20.27 8.18 -22.47
C ALA A 226 -19.08 7.22 -22.59
N TRP A 227 -19.21 6.03 -21.99
CA TRP A 227 -18.27 4.92 -22.20
C TRP A 227 -18.51 4.40 -23.62
N ASP A 228 -18.08 5.16 -24.64
CA ASP A 228 -18.10 4.65 -26.00
C ASP A 228 -17.14 3.46 -26.05
N HIS A 229 -17.73 2.27 -26.23
CA HIS A 229 -17.08 0.98 -26.35
C HIS A 229 -16.42 0.80 -27.71
#